data_AF-A0A931EA40-F1
#
_entry.id   AF-A0A931EA40-F1
#
_cell.length_a   1.000
_cell.length_b   1.000
_cell.length_c   1.000
_cell.angle_alpha   90.00
_cell.angle_beta   90.00
_cell.angle_gamma   90.00
#
_symmetry.space_group_name_H-M   'P 1'
#
loop_
_entity.id
_entity.type
_entity.pdbx_description
1 polymer ?
#
loop_
_entity_poly.entity_id
_entity_poly.type
_entity_poly.pdbx_seq_one_letter_code
_entity_poly.pdbx_strand_id
1 'polypeptide(L)'
;MPPDSADFCFMLKDNIRSWIAGAQNFIIGRTLYQQLGDDDNIKQKLLKGENATTKQLLWNSLENLLREPVKEAIIVDSTASEMPASDDTVLEALRDEWLPLYTRMNYLRARIDEYGESNDPETITLREPIAFEILSLEDECEQIWVKRDYYLKHGTLPEFDEKEFVIPSDPKELAKLLQSIPRNIRRNRLKMQQPGAKALYAQLYVRYKDLYKQITGNEYVEKD
;
A
#
# COMPACT_ATOMS: atom_id res chain seq x y z
N MET A 1 2.45 12.77 18.96
CA MET A 1 2.00 14.02 18.31
C MET A 1 2.88 14.21 17.10
N PRO A 2 2.32 14.27 15.88
CA PRO A 2 3.11 14.67 14.72
C PRO A 2 3.68 16.08 14.97
N PRO A 3 4.92 16.36 14.52
CA PRO A 3 5.45 17.71 14.58
C PRO A 3 4.49 18.67 13.86
N ASP A 4 4.36 19.89 14.40
CA ASP A 4 3.54 20.93 13.78
C ASP A 4 4.04 21.19 12.35
N SER A 5 3.15 21.54 11.42
CA SER A 5 3.51 21.67 9.99
C SER A 5 4.61 22.70 9.76
N ALA A 6 4.64 23.71 10.63
CA ALA A 6 5.68 24.71 10.68
C ALA A 6 7.06 24.10 11.02
N ASP A 7 7.13 23.22 12.02
CA ASP A 7 8.38 22.61 12.49
C ASP A 7 9.03 21.72 11.41
N PHE A 8 8.21 20.98 10.66
CA PHE A 8 8.70 20.16 9.56
C PHE A 8 9.32 21.00 8.43
N CYS A 9 8.69 22.13 8.09
CA CYS A 9 9.24 23.00 7.06
C CYS A 9 10.54 23.70 7.50
N PHE A 10 10.65 24.07 8.78
CA PHE A 10 11.90 24.58 9.34
C PHE A 10 13.03 23.56 9.23
N MET A 11 12.77 22.30 9.61
CA MET A 11 13.74 21.21 9.51
C MET A 11 14.21 20.99 8.06
N LEU A 12 13.30 20.99 7.08
CA LEU A 12 13.68 20.82 5.68
C LEU A 12 14.50 22.00 5.15
N LYS A 13 14.21 23.24 5.55
CA LYS A 13 15.05 24.39 5.18
C LYS A 13 16.45 24.32 5.79
N ASP A 14 16.59 23.78 7.00
CA ASP A 14 17.89 23.53 7.61
C ASP A 14 18.66 22.42 6.89
N ASN A 15 17.98 21.39 6.40
CA ASN A 15 18.58 20.37 5.55
C ASN A 15 19.09 20.97 4.22
N ILE A 16 18.33 21.88 3.60
CA ILE A 16 18.79 22.61 2.41
C ILE A 16 20.03 23.46 2.71
N ARG A 17 20.02 24.23 3.81
CA ARG A 17 21.17 25.05 4.22
C ARG A 17 22.42 24.20 4.44
N SER A 18 22.26 23.08 5.14
CA SER A 18 23.33 22.12 5.42
C SER A 18 23.86 21.48 4.13
N TRP A 19 22.96 21.14 3.20
CA TRP A 19 23.32 20.60 1.89
C TRP A 19 24.11 21.61 1.05
N ILE A 20 23.66 22.88 1.00
CA ILE A 20 24.34 23.96 0.26
C ILE A 20 25.75 24.21 0.80
N ALA A 21 25.92 24.20 2.13
CA ALA A 21 27.20 24.42 2.79
C ALA A 21 28.14 23.19 2.76
N GLY A 22 27.60 21.99 2.49
CA GLY A 22 28.30 20.72 2.59
C GLY A 22 28.81 20.14 1.26
N ALA A 23 28.86 18.81 1.18
CA ALA A 23 29.38 18.07 0.03
C ALA A 23 28.46 18.06 -1.21
N GLN A 24 27.26 18.63 -1.11
CA GLN A 24 26.29 18.79 -2.21
C GLN A 24 26.04 17.51 -3.02
N ASN A 25 25.76 16.40 -2.33
CA ASN A 25 25.41 15.13 -2.98
C ASN A 25 24.15 15.33 -3.85
N PHE A 26 24.26 15.07 -5.15
CA PHE A 26 23.19 15.33 -6.12
C PHE A 26 21.90 14.57 -5.82
N ILE A 27 22.00 13.32 -5.35
CA ILE A 27 20.84 12.49 -5.01
C ILE A 27 20.08 13.12 -3.85
N ILE A 28 20.78 13.51 -2.78
CA ILE A 28 20.18 14.15 -1.60
C ILE A 28 19.52 15.47 -2.00
N GLY A 29 20.22 16.32 -2.76
CA GLY A 29 19.67 17.60 -3.19
C GLY A 29 18.45 17.44 -4.08
N ARG A 30 18.45 16.47 -5.01
CA ARG A 30 17.30 16.15 -5.84
C ARG A 30 16.10 15.72 -4.99
N THR A 31 16.30 14.88 -3.97
CA THR A 31 15.24 14.46 -3.05
C THR A 31 14.66 15.65 -2.29
N LEU A 32 15.51 16.54 -1.77
CA LEU A 32 15.06 17.78 -1.11
C LEU A 32 14.22 18.66 -2.05
N TYR A 33 14.66 18.82 -3.30
CA TYR A 33 13.91 19.60 -4.29
C TYR A 33 12.61 18.90 -4.73
N GLN A 34 12.58 17.57 -4.78
CA GLN A 34 11.36 16.83 -5.13
C GLN A 34 10.25 17.07 -4.09
N GLN A 35 10.62 17.15 -2.80
CA GLN A 35 9.72 17.36 -1.67
C GLN A 35 9.24 18.81 -1.54
N LEU A 36 10.10 19.79 -1.81
CA LEU A 36 9.82 21.21 -1.57
C LEU A 36 9.61 22.07 -2.82
N GLY A 37 10.06 21.59 -3.98
CA GLY A 37 9.98 22.35 -5.23
C GLY A 37 8.60 22.25 -5.87
N ASP A 38 8.14 23.37 -6.43
CA ASP A 38 6.86 23.45 -7.14
C ASP A 38 7.01 23.24 -8.67
N ASP A 39 8.22 23.39 -9.22
CA ASP A 39 8.44 23.37 -10.67
C ASP A 39 8.67 21.95 -11.21
N ASP A 40 7.62 21.37 -11.81
CA ASP A 40 7.66 20.05 -12.43
C ASP A 40 8.68 19.96 -13.58
N ASN A 41 8.95 21.05 -14.32
CA ASN A 41 9.95 21.02 -15.38
C ASN A 41 11.36 20.85 -14.81
N ILE A 42 11.64 21.46 -13.66
CA ILE A 42 12.91 21.28 -12.97
C ILE A 42 13.01 19.84 -12.44
N LYS A 43 11.96 19.31 -11.80
CA LYS A 43 11.91 17.90 -11.36
C LYS A 43 12.22 16.94 -12.50
N GLN A 44 11.56 17.10 -13.65
CA GLN A 44 11.81 16.27 -14.85
C GLN A 44 13.24 16.38 -15.38
N LYS A 45 13.86 17.56 -15.33
CA LYS A 45 15.26 17.73 -15.73
C LYS A 45 16.22 17.04 -14.77
N LEU A 46 15.95 17.09 -13.46
CA LEU A 46 16.78 16.46 -12.43
C LEU A 46 16.70 14.92 -12.45
N LEU A 47 15.58 14.36 -12.91
CA LEU A 47 15.43 12.90 -13.10
C LEU A 47 16.41 12.33 -14.14
N LYS A 48 16.91 13.15 -15.07
CA LYS A 48 17.86 12.72 -16.12
C LYS A 48 19.28 12.43 -15.61
N GLY A 49 19.57 12.71 -14.33
CA GLY A 49 20.85 12.43 -13.69
C GLY A 49 21.77 13.64 -13.52
N GLU A 50 22.92 13.41 -12.88
CA GLU A 50 23.91 14.44 -12.56
C GLU A 50 24.76 14.78 -13.80
N ASN A 51 24.79 16.06 -14.14
CA ASN A 51 25.77 16.69 -15.00
C ASN A 51 26.00 18.12 -14.51
N ALA A 52 26.99 18.82 -15.06
CA ALA A 52 27.33 20.18 -14.63
C ALA A 52 26.11 21.12 -14.66
N THR A 53 25.29 21.04 -15.71
CA THR A 53 24.09 21.86 -15.88
C THR A 53 22.99 21.52 -14.88
N THR A 54 22.69 20.23 -14.67
CA THR A 54 21.65 19.81 -13.72
C THR A 54 22.07 20.05 -12.28
N LYS A 55 23.36 19.95 -11.96
CA LYS A 55 23.90 20.28 -10.63
C LYS A 55 23.75 21.77 -10.32
N GLN A 56 24.09 22.64 -11.27
CA GLN A 56 23.92 24.08 -11.11
C GLN A 56 22.45 24.49 -11.07
N LEU A 57 21.61 23.85 -11.90
CA LEU A 57 20.16 24.02 -11.84
C LEU A 57 19.60 23.64 -10.46
N LEU A 58 20.00 22.47 -9.93
CA LEU A 58 19.57 22.00 -8.62
C LEU A 58 19.97 22.99 -7.52
N TRP A 59 21.23 23.43 -7.53
CA TRP A 59 21.75 24.39 -6.56
C TRP A 59 20.95 25.71 -6.58
N ASN A 60 20.76 26.30 -7.77
CA ASN A 60 20.00 27.55 -7.93
C ASN A 60 18.55 27.39 -7.45
N SER A 61 17.95 26.22 -7.74
CA SER A 61 16.55 25.96 -7.41
C SER A 61 16.35 25.78 -5.90
N LEU A 62 17.27 25.08 -5.23
CA LEU A 62 17.29 24.95 -3.77
C LEU A 62 17.59 26.29 -3.07
N GLU A 63 18.48 27.10 -3.63
CA GLU A 63 18.74 28.45 -3.11
C GLU A 63 17.50 29.35 -3.21
N ASN A 64 16.77 29.29 -4.32
CA ASN A 64 15.52 30.03 -4.49
C ASN A 64 14.44 29.61 -3.48
N LEU A 65 14.33 28.32 -3.15
CA LEU A 65 13.40 27.84 -2.12
C LEU A 65 13.70 28.42 -0.72
N LEU A 66 14.95 28.77 -0.43
CA LEU A 66 15.31 29.46 0.82
C LEU A 66 14.85 30.92 0.83
N ARG A 67 14.77 31.57 -0.34
CA ARG A 67 14.40 32.98 -0.51
C ARG A 67 12.89 33.19 -0.54
N GLU A 68 12.12 32.22 -1.03
CA GLU A 68 10.67 32.32 -1.05
C GLU A 68 10.08 32.10 0.37
N PRO A 69 9.03 32.88 0.74
CA PRO A 69 8.26 32.59 1.93
C PRO A 69 7.70 31.17 1.78
N VAL A 70 7.82 30.38 2.84
CA VAL A 70 7.36 28.99 2.86
C VAL A 70 5.90 28.97 2.42
N LYS A 71 5.62 28.45 1.21
CA LYS A 71 4.31 27.88 0.96
C LYS A 71 4.24 26.65 1.85
N GLU A 72 3.23 26.58 2.70
CA GLU A 72 2.98 25.41 3.54
C GLU A 72 3.10 24.18 2.65
N ALA A 73 4.12 23.36 2.91
CA ALA A 73 4.25 22.11 2.20
C ALA A 73 2.93 21.36 2.41
N ILE A 74 2.32 20.89 1.33
CA ILE A 74 1.23 19.94 1.45
C ILE A 74 1.88 18.74 2.15
N ILE A 75 1.66 18.63 3.45
CA ILE A 75 2.03 17.44 4.20
C ILE A 75 1.15 16.38 3.58
N VAL A 76 1.73 15.63 2.64
CA VAL A 76 1.23 14.31 2.31
C VAL A 76 1.40 13.59 3.63
N ASP A 77 0.29 13.43 4.36
CA ASP A 77 0.28 12.84 5.68
C ASP A 77 0.87 11.44 5.54
N SER A 78 2.18 11.34 5.78
CA SER A 78 2.95 10.10 5.74
C SER A 78 2.67 9.27 6.99
N THR A 79 1.55 9.54 7.68
CA THR A 79 0.86 8.50 8.42
C THR A 79 0.70 7.35 7.43
N ALA A 80 1.54 6.33 7.59
CA ALA A 80 1.32 5.02 7.01
C ALA A 80 -0.09 4.63 7.44
N SER A 81 -1.07 4.93 6.59
CA SER A 81 -2.46 4.82 6.98
C SER A 81 -2.68 3.33 7.13
N GLU A 82 -2.86 2.89 8.38
CA GLU A 82 -3.30 1.52 8.62
C GLU A 82 -4.55 1.27 7.77
N MET A 83 -4.65 0.06 7.21
CA MET A 83 -5.86 -0.29 6.46
C MET A 83 -7.06 -0.19 7.42
N PRO A 84 -8.06 0.66 7.12
CA PRO A 84 -9.13 0.92 8.05
C PRO A 84 -9.94 -0.35 8.30
N ALA A 85 -10.36 -0.54 9.56
CA ALA A 85 -11.30 -1.61 9.89
C ALA A 85 -12.62 -1.41 9.14
N SER A 86 -13.25 -2.52 8.74
CA SER A 86 -14.50 -2.52 8.00
C SER A 86 -15.40 -3.65 8.46
N ASP A 87 -16.72 -3.42 8.45
CA ASP A 87 -17.72 -4.47 8.71
C ASP A 87 -17.90 -5.39 7.49
N ASP A 88 -17.37 -5.01 6.32
CA ASP A 88 -17.43 -5.81 5.10
C ASP A 88 -16.47 -7.00 5.17
N THR A 89 -17.00 -8.21 4.98
CA THR A 89 -16.23 -9.47 5.11
C THR A 89 -15.06 -9.57 4.11
N VAL A 90 -15.19 -8.98 2.91
CA VAL A 90 -14.11 -8.99 1.90
C VAL A 90 -13.04 -7.99 2.28
N LEU A 91 -13.41 -6.80 2.75
CA LEU A 91 -12.46 -5.78 3.20
C LEU A 91 -11.68 -6.24 4.44
N GLU A 92 -12.33 -6.91 5.40
CA GLU A 92 -11.64 -7.47 6.55
C GLU A 92 -10.65 -8.58 6.13
N ALA A 93 -11.03 -9.42 5.17
CA ALA A 93 -10.11 -10.43 4.64
C ALA A 93 -8.89 -9.83 3.89
N LEU A 94 -9.06 -8.69 3.20
CA LEU A 94 -7.92 -7.96 2.61
C LEU A 94 -7.01 -7.38 3.69
N ARG A 95 -7.59 -6.89 4.79
CA ARG A 95 -6.83 -6.41 5.96
C ARG A 95 -6.04 -7.56 6.59
N ASP A 96 -6.64 -8.73 6.73
CA ASP A 96 -5.97 -9.94 7.25
C ASP A 96 -4.84 -10.43 6.34
N GLU A 97 -4.94 -10.26 5.02
CA GLU A 97 -3.82 -10.50 4.08
C GLU A 97 -2.69 -9.48 4.26
N TRP A 98 -3.04 -8.20 4.40
CA TRP A 98 -2.09 -7.09 4.48
C TRP A 98 -1.31 -7.04 5.79
N LEU A 99 -1.99 -7.23 6.92
CA LEU A 99 -1.45 -7.06 8.25
C LEU A 99 -0.15 -7.86 8.53
N PRO A 100 -0.03 -9.15 8.20
CA PRO A 100 1.21 -9.90 8.43
C PRO A 100 2.37 -9.37 7.58
N LEU A 101 2.12 -8.97 6.33
CA LEU A 101 3.14 -8.39 5.45
C LEU A 101 3.64 -7.05 6.01
N TYR A 102 2.70 -6.18 6.39
CA TYR A 102 2.99 -4.89 6.99
C TYR A 102 3.76 -5.03 8.31
N THR A 103 3.35 -5.96 9.16
CA THR A 103 4.02 -6.25 10.44
C THR A 103 5.46 -6.73 10.21
N ARG A 104 5.66 -7.63 9.23
CA ARG A 104 6.99 -8.11 8.84
C ARG A 104 7.85 -6.97 8.31
N MET A 105 7.31 -6.14 7.44
CA MET A 105 8.00 -4.98 6.88
C MET A 105 8.46 -4.01 7.97
N ASN A 106 7.59 -3.68 8.92
CA ASN A 106 7.96 -2.79 10.04
C ASN A 106 9.02 -3.41 10.97
N TYR A 107 8.95 -4.72 11.21
CA TYR A 107 10.02 -5.42 11.92
C TYR A 107 11.38 -5.29 11.20
N LEU A 108 11.40 -5.42 9.87
CA LEU A 108 12.63 -5.28 9.08
C LEU A 108 13.14 -3.83 9.06
N ARG A 109 12.25 -2.83 9.01
CA ARG A 109 12.62 -1.42 9.13
C ARG A 109 13.32 -1.15 10.46
N ALA A 110 12.72 -1.59 11.57
CA ALA A 110 13.36 -1.48 12.89
C ALA A 110 14.72 -2.19 12.95
N ARG A 111 14.84 -3.36 12.28
CA ARG A 111 16.10 -4.10 12.19
C ARG A 111 17.16 -3.37 11.37
N ILE A 112 16.79 -2.63 10.32
CA ILE A 112 17.72 -1.77 9.58
C ILE A 112 18.26 -0.65 10.49
N ASP A 113 17.39 -0.07 11.32
CA ASP A 113 17.75 1.02 12.22
C ASP A 113 18.79 0.59 13.28
N GLU A 114 18.84 -0.70 13.65
CA GLU A 114 19.86 -1.25 14.58
C GLU A 114 21.30 -1.07 14.07
N TYR A 115 21.48 -0.96 12.75
CA TYR A 115 22.79 -0.74 12.14
C TYR A 115 23.20 0.75 12.14
N GLY A 116 22.34 1.68 12.56
CA GLY A 116 22.61 3.12 12.65
C GLY A 116 22.80 3.83 11.31
N GLU A 117 23.64 4.87 11.28
CA GLU A 117 23.90 5.67 10.06
C GLU A 117 25.23 5.29 9.36
N SER A 118 25.90 4.23 9.82
CA SER A 118 27.20 3.84 9.23
C SER A 118 27.07 3.47 7.76
N ASN A 119 28.08 3.84 6.97
CA ASN A 119 28.20 3.57 5.53
C ASN A 119 29.46 2.72 5.22
N ASP A 120 29.95 1.97 6.20
CA ASP A 120 31.05 1.03 5.96
C ASP A 120 30.58 -0.15 5.09
N PRO A 121 31.46 -0.76 4.27
CA PRO A 121 31.09 -1.82 3.35
C PRO A 121 30.45 -3.05 4.00
N GLU A 122 30.85 -3.37 5.24
CA GLU A 122 30.32 -4.52 5.97
C GLU A 122 28.86 -4.28 6.38
N THR A 123 28.57 -3.12 6.96
CA THR A 123 27.22 -2.68 7.31
C THR A 123 26.31 -2.60 6.08
N ILE A 124 26.80 -2.07 4.96
CA ILE A 124 26.03 -2.04 3.69
C ILE A 124 25.66 -3.46 3.25
N THR A 125 26.62 -4.39 3.28
CA THR A 125 26.42 -5.79 2.89
C THR A 125 25.35 -6.47 3.78
N LEU A 126 25.26 -6.08 5.06
CA LEU A 126 24.25 -6.60 5.98
C LEU A 126 22.86 -5.99 5.78
N ARG A 127 22.78 -4.70 5.47
CA ARG A 127 21.50 -3.99 5.24
C ARG A 127 20.87 -4.31 3.89
N GLU A 128 21.69 -4.50 2.87
CA GLU A 128 21.25 -4.72 1.48
C GLU A 128 20.13 -5.79 1.35
N PRO A 129 20.27 -7.02 1.86
CA PRO A 129 19.21 -8.02 1.74
C PRO A 129 17.94 -7.63 2.49
N ILE A 130 18.06 -6.91 3.62
CA ILE A 130 16.91 -6.45 4.40
C ILE A 130 16.15 -5.37 3.64
N ALA A 131 16.88 -4.44 3.01
CA ALA A 131 16.28 -3.39 2.20
C ALA A 131 15.53 -3.97 0.99
N PHE A 132 16.10 -4.98 0.33
CA PHE A 132 15.41 -5.69 -0.75
C PHE A 132 14.13 -6.41 -0.27
N GLU A 133 14.17 -7.06 0.90
CA GLU A 133 12.97 -7.71 1.48
C GLU A 133 11.88 -6.68 1.81
N ILE A 134 12.25 -5.51 2.35
CA ILE A 134 11.29 -4.41 2.59
C ILE A 134 10.64 -3.97 1.29
N LEU A 135 11.41 -3.69 0.24
CA LEU A 135 10.87 -3.26 -1.05
C LEU A 135 9.91 -4.30 -1.65
N SER A 136 10.25 -5.59 -1.54
CA SER A 136 9.36 -6.66 -1.99
C SER A 136 8.03 -6.68 -1.20
N LEU A 137 8.08 -6.49 0.12
CA LEU A 137 6.88 -6.43 0.95
C LEU A 137 6.04 -5.18 0.69
N GLU A 138 6.67 -4.06 0.35
CA GLU A 138 5.99 -2.83 -0.07
C GLU A 138 5.19 -3.08 -1.36
N ASP A 139 5.79 -3.70 -2.36
CA ASP A 139 5.12 -4.06 -3.62
C ASP A 139 3.92 -5.00 -3.38
N GLU A 140 4.06 -5.98 -2.48
CA GLU A 140 2.96 -6.88 -2.11
C GLU A 140 1.83 -6.15 -1.37
N CYS A 141 2.17 -5.24 -0.45
CA CYS A 141 1.17 -4.41 0.24
C CYS A 141 0.42 -3.50 -0.74
N GLU A 142 1.13 -2.87 -1.68
CA GLU A 142 0.55 -2.01 -2.72
C GLU A 142 -0.45 -2.79 -3.57
N GLN A 143 -0.15 -4.04 -3.95
CA GLN A 143 -1.09 -4.89 -4.68
C GLN A 143 -2.39 -5.13 -3.90
N ILE A 144 -2.33 -5.26 -2.57
CA ILE A 144 -3.52 -5.42 -1.74
C ILE A 144 -4.33 -4.12 -1.69
N TRP A 145 -3.68 -2.96 -1.63
CA TRP A 145 -4.35 -1.66 -1.75
C TRP A 145 -5.04 -1.48 -3.09
N VAL A 146 -4.38 -1.84 -4.19
CA VAL A 146 -4.99 -1.82 -5.53
C VAL A 146 -6.24 -2.72 -5.58
N LYS A 147 -6.18 -3.92 -4.97
CA LYS A 147 -7.35 -4.82 -4.87
C LYS A 147 -8.49 -4.21 -4.05
N ARG A 148 -8.17 -3.58 -2.91
CA ARG A 148 -9.14 -2.88 -2.06
C ARG A 148 -9.83 -1.75 -2.81
N ASP A 149 -9.05 -0.89 -3.47
CA ASP A 149 -9.59 0.26 -4.18
C ASP A 149 -10.44 -0.17 -5.38
N TYR A 150 -10.02 -1.23 -6.06
CA TYR A 150 -10.83 -1.87 -7.09
C TYR A 150 -12.15 -2.41 -6.52
N TYR A 151 -12.11 -3.13 -5.40
CA TYR A 151 -13.31 -3.67 -4.74
C TYR A 151 -14.28 -2.56 -4.31
N LEU A 152 -13.78 -1.48 -3.69
CA LEU A 152 -14.60 -0.34 -3.29
C LEU A 152 -15.30 0.33 -4.48
N LYS A 153 -14.65 0.32 -5.65
CA LYS A 153 -15.18 0.93 -6.88
C LYS A 153 -16.15 0.02 -7.64
N HIS A 154 -15.88 -1.28 -7.66
CA HIS A 154 -16.57 -2.25 -8.54
C HIS A 154 -17.47 -3.24 -7.80
N GLY A 155 -17.33 -3.37 -6.48
CA GLY A 155 -18.04 -4.36 -5.65
C GLY A 155 -17.49 -5.80 -5.76
N THR A 156 -16.42 -6.02 -6.53
CA THR A 156 -15.82 -7.34 -6.78
C THR A 156 -14.29 -7.25 -6.84
N LEU A 157 -13.57 -8.31 -6.48
CA LEU A 157 -12.10 -8.34 -6.62
C LEU A 157 -11.69 -8.54 -8.09
N PRO A 158 -10.50 -8.05 -8.51
CA PRO A 158 -10.07 -8.16 -9.91
C PRO A 158 -9.75 -9.59 -10.37
N GLU A 159 -9.36 -10.48 -9.46
CA GLU A 159 -9.12 -11.91 -9.74
C GLU A 159 -10.42 -12.72 -9.84
N PHE A 160 -11.56 -12.08 -9.60
CA PHE A 160 -12.84 -12.75 -9.54
C PHE A 160 -13.41 -12.91 -10.95
N ASP A 161 -13.30 -14.12 -11.49
CA ASP A 161 -14.04 -14.48 -12.70
C ASP A 161 -15.54 -14.50 -12.37
N GLU A 162 -16.25 -13.45 -12.80
CA GLU A 162 -17.69 -13.36 -12.73
C GLU A 162 -18.32 -14.28 -13.77
N LYS A 163 -18.19 -15.60 -13.55
CA LYS A 163 -19.02 -16.57 -14.28
C LYS A 163 -20.46 -16.30 -13.86
N GLU A 164 -21.28 -15.80 -14.78
CA GLU A 164 -22.71 -15.62 -14.54
C GLU A 164 -23.30 -16.94 -14.03
N PHE A 165 -23.82 -16.94 -12.81
CA PHE A 165 -24.56 -18.08 -12.31
C PHE A 165 -25.96 -18.03 -12.92
N VAL A 166 -26.19 -18.85 -13.94
CA VAL A 166 -27.54 -19.07 -14.46
C VAL A 166 -28.27 -20.00 -13.51
N ILE A 167 -29.33 -19.49 -12.87
CA ILE A 167 -30.21 -20.33 -12.03
C ILE A 167 -30.91 -21.33 -12.96
N PRO A 168 -30.68 -22.65 -12.81
CA PRO A 168 -31.25 -23.63 -13.73
C PRO A 168 -32.79 -23.66 -13.65
N SER A 169 -33.45 -23.68 -14.81
CA SER A 169 -34.91 -23.83 -14.88
C SER A 169 -35.37 -25.27 -14.61
N ASP A 170 -34.51 -26.27 -14.84
CA ASP A 170 -34.83 -27.67 -14.56
C ASP A 170 -34.81 -27.94 -13.04
N PRO A 171 -35.91 -28.44 -12.44
CA PRO A 171 -35.97 -28.73 -11.01
C PRO A 171 -34.87 -29.66 -10.50
N LYS A 172 -34.39 -30.61 -11.31
CA LYS A 172 -33.33 -31.54 -10.89
C LYS A 172 -31.98 -30.84 -10.77
N GLU A 173 -31.63 -30.00 -11.75
CA GLU A 173 -30.40 -29.20 -11.70
C GLU A 173 -30.47 -28.13 -10.59
N LEU A 174 -31.63 -27.53 -10.38
CA LEU A 174 -31.84 -26.60 -9.27
C LEU A 174 -31.63 -27.27 -7.91
N ALA A 175 -32.15 -28.50 -7.72
CA ALA A 175 -31.93 -29.27 -6.50
C ALA A 175 -30.45 -29.59 -6.27
N LYS A 176 -29.70 -29.95 -7.33
CA LYS A 176 -28.24 -30.16 -7.24
C LYS A 176 -27.51 -28.87 -6.84
N LEU A 177 -27.88 -27.75 -7.45
CA LEU A 177 -27.31 -26.44 -7.10
C LEU A 177 -27.56 -26.12 -5.63
N LEU A 178 -28.79 -26.25 -5.14
CA LEU A 178 -29.17 -26.03 -3.73
C LEU A 178 -28.40 -26.93 -2.75
N GLN A 179 -28.10 -28.17 -3.12
CA GLN A 179 -27.25 -29.05 -2.30
C GLN A 179 -25.78 -28.61 -2.30
N SER A 180 -25.29 -28.07 -3.42
CA SER A 180 -23.90 -27.63 -3.56
C SER A 180 -23.61 -26.32 -2.83
N ILE A 181 -24.57 -25.40 -2.73
CA ILE A 181 -24.37 -24.06 -2.19
C ILE A 181 -23.90 -24.09 -0.72
N PRO A 182 -24.60 -24.76 0.22
CA PRO A 182 -24.15 -24.86 1.62
C PRO A 182 -22.75 -25.48 1.75
N ARG A 183 -22.43 -26.47 0.89
CA ARG A 183 -21.09 -27.09 0.87
C ARG A 183 -20.03 -26.08 0.47
N ASN A 184 -20.30 -25.24 -0.53
CA ASN A 184 -19.38 -24.18 -0.97
C ASN A 184 -19.24 -23.07 0.07
N ILE A 185 -20.33 -22.65 0.72
CA ILE A 185 -20.30 -21.68 1.84
C ILE A 185 -19.37 -22.18 2.94
N ARG A 186 -19.58 -23.41 3.44
CA ARG A 186 -18.73 -24.02 4.46
C ARG A 186 -17.28 -24.16 4.01
N ARG A 187 -17.05 -24.62 2.78
CA ARG A 187 -15.69 -24.78 2.23
C ARG A 187 -14.94 -23.46 2.20
N ASN A 188 -15.57 -22.39 1.71
CA ASN A 188 -14.92 -21.10 1.60
C ASN A 188 -14.74 -20.43 2.96
N ARG A 189 -15.68 -20.61 3.91
CA ARG A 189 -15.49 -20.21 5.31
C ARG A 189 -14.26 -20.86 5.93
N LEU A 190 -14.11 -22.18 5.78
CA LEU A 190 -12.95 -22.90 6.32
C LEU A 190 -11.65 -22.43 5.68
N LYS A 191 -11.65 -22.14 4.37
CA LYS A 191 -10.47 -21.59 3.68
C LYS A 191 -10.14 -20.17 4.14
N MET A 192 -11.14 -19.33 4.41
CA MET A 192 -10.98 -17.97 4.92
C MET A 192 -10.36 -17.97 6.34
N GLN A 193 -10.56 -19.03 7.12
CA GLN A 193 -10.00 -19.18 8.46
C GLN A 193 -8.55 -19.70 8.49
N GLN A 194 -7.96 -20.04 7.33
CA GLN A 194 -6.59 -20.53 7.28
C GLN A 194 -5.58 -19.37 7.40
N PRO A 195 -4.42 -19.56 8.05
CA PRO A 195 -3.35 -18.56 8.04
C PRO A 195 -2.90 -18.26 6.61
N GLY A 196 -2.85 -16.98 6.24
CA GLY A 196 -2.55 -16.56 4.87
C GLY A 196 -3.68 -16.83 3.87
N ALA A 197 -4.93 -16.93 4.35
CA ALA A 197 -6.09 -17.02 3.48
C ALA A 197 -6.21 -15.79 2.58
N LYS A 198 -6.69 -16.02 1.35
CA LYS A 198 -6.97 -14.96 0.39
C LYS A 198 -8.41 -14.44 0.55
N ALA A 199 -8.61 -13.13 0.43
CA ALA A 199 -9.85 -12.38 0.35
C ALA A 199 -10.77 -12.87 -0.78
N LEU A 200 -10.20 -13.52 -1.80
CA LEU A 200 -10.98 -14.24 -2.81
C LEU A 200 -11.97 -15.24 -2.18
N TYR A 201 -11.58 -15.91 -1.09
CA TYR A 201 -12.46 -16.85 -0.39
C TYR A 201 -13.58 -16.14 0.36
N ALA A 202 -13.33 -14.95 0.90
CA ALA A 202 -14.36 -14.10 1.50
C ALA A 202 -15.38 -13.65 0.45
N GLN A 203 -14.93 -13.20 -0.72
CA GLN A 203 -15.84 -12.82 -1.81
C GLN A 203 -16.67 -14.02 -2.30
N LEU A 204 -16.06 -15.20 -2.45
CA LEU A 204 -16.79 -16.41 -2.79
C LEU A 204 -17.80 -16.79 -1.70
N TYR A 205 -17.45 -16.65 -0.43
CA TYR A 205 -18.34 -16.91 0.70
C TYR A 205 -19.59 -16.02 0.66
N VAL A 206 -19.40 -14.70 0.52
CA VAL A 206 -20.50 -13.73 0.38
C VAL A 206 -21.37 -14.07 -0.84
N ARG A 207 -20.75 -14.32 -2.01
CA ARG A 207 -21.49 -14.66 -3.23
C ARG A 207 -22.36 -15.91 -3.09
N TYR A 208 -21.87 -16.97 -2.46
CA TYR A 208 -22.69 -18.18 -2.28
C TYR A 208 -23.82 -17.97 -1.26
N LYS A 209 -23.65 -17.09 -0.26
CA LYS A 209 -24.76 -16.68 0.62
C LYS A 209 -25.82 -15.88 -0.15
N ASP A 210 -25.39 -14.94 -0.97
CA ASP A 210 -26.31 -14.14 -1.79
C ASP A 210 -27.07 -15.03 -2.79
N LEU A 211 -26.38 -15.98 -3.42
CA LEU A 211 -27.00 -16.97 -4.30
C LEU A 211 -28.01 -17.86 -3.57
N TYR A 212 -27.69 -18.29 -2.34
CA TYR A 212 -28.62 -19.04 -1.50
C TYR A 212 -29.90 -18.23 -1.22
N LYS A 213 -29.72 -16.96 -0.83
CA LYS A 213 -30.81 -16.03 -0.55
C LYS A 213 -31.64 -15.74 -1.79
N GLN A 214 -31.00 -15.55 -2.94
CA GLN A 214 -31.68 -15.31 -4.21
C GLN A 214 -32.58 -16.50 -4.61
N ILE A 215 -32.10 -17.74 -4.43
CA ILE A 215 -32.86 -18.94 -4.82
C ILE A 215 -33.96 -19.27 -3.81
N THR A 216 -33.67 -19.15 -2.51
CA THR A 216 -34.57 -19.63 -1.45
C THR A 216 -35.45 -18.55 -0.82
N GLY A 217 -35.10 -17.28 -1.02
CA GLY A 217 -35.69 -16.13 -0.32
C GLY A 217 -35.25 -16.00 1.14
N ASN A 218 -34.42 -16.90 1.66
CA ASN A 218 -34.02 -16.96 3.06
C ASN A 218 -32.52 -16.72 3.25
N GLU A 219 -32.14 -16.08 4.35
CA GLU A 219 -30.75 -15.99 4.75
C GLU A 219 -30.20 -17.39 5.08
N TYR A 220 -28.97 -17.66 4.66
CA TYR A 220 -28.30 -18.91 5.03
C TYR A 220 -27.93 -18.88 6.51
N VAL A 221 -28.45 -19.83 7.28
CA VAL A 221 -28.09 -20.07 8.68
C VAL A 221 -27.25 -21.34 8.75
N GLU A 222 -25.98 -21.19 9.15
CA GLU A 222 -25.10 -22.33 9.39
C GLU A 222 -25.56 -23.02 10.69
N LYS A 223 -25.72 -24.34 10.64
CA LYS A 223 -25.97 -25.11 11.86
C LYS A 223 -24.62 -25.44 12.48
N ASP A 224 -24.46 -25.04 13.73
CA ASP A 224 -23.31 -25.39 14.58
C ASP A 224 -23.15 -26.92 14.73
#